data_AF-A0A1W1I2S8-F1
#
_entry.id   AF-A0A1W1I2S8-F1
#
_cell.length_a   1.000
_cell.length_b   1.000
_cell.length_c   1.000
_cell.angle_alpha   90.00
_cell.angle_beta   90.00
_cell.angle_gamma   90.00
#
_symmetry.space_group_name_H-M   'P 1'
#
loop_
_entity.id
_entity.type
_entity.pdbx_description
1 polymer ?
#
loop_
_entity_poly.entity_id
_entity_poly.type
_entity_poly.pdbx_seq_one_letter_code
_entity_poly.pdbx_strand_id
1 'polypeptide(L)'
;MDQSASSVSVISPAVSSMASVTTRLKSDITDRIFETVRRTQVCEMEDLVQACSSYTWNQVFLEVDRLSRTGELRLLPKQGGIYAVTLPAA
;
A
#
# COMPACT_ATOMS: atom_id res chain seq x y z
N MET A 1 -12.34 48.09 -43.09
CA MET A 1 -10.89 48.36 -43.05
C MET A 1 -10.43 47.97 -41.66
N ASP A 2 -10.06 46.71 -41.46
CA ASP A 2 -8.74 46.09 -41.76
C ASP A 2 -8.14 45.76 -40.38
N GLN A 3 -8.19 44.51 -39.95
CA GLN A 3 -7.31 43.38 -40.30
C GLN A 3 -6.10 43.27 -39.37
N SER A 4 -5.94 42.03 -38.89
CA SER A 4 -4.67 41.37 -38.55
C SER A 4 -4.01 41.74 -37.21
N ALA A 5 -3.38 40.82 -36.49
CA ALA A 5 -3.38 39.36 -36.46
C ALA A 5 -2.57 38.95 -35.22
N SER A 6 -2.95 37.84 -34.59
CA SER A 6 -2.10 36.82 -33.97
C SER A 6 -0.96 37.23 -33.00
N SER A 7 -1.05 36.73 -31.77
CA SER A 7 0.01 35.87 -31.23
C SER A 7 -0.47 35.11 -30.00
N VAL A 8 -0.63 33.80 -30.17
CA VAL A 8 -0.73 32.82 -29.09
C VAL A 8 0.61 32.78 -28.37
N SER A 9 0.60 32.83 -27.05
CA SER A 9 1.71 32.36 -26.23
C SER A 9 1.15 31.50 -25.11
N VAL A 10 1.22 30.20 -25.37
CA VAL A 10 1.10 29.13 -24.41
C VAL A 10 2.14 29.32 -23.30
N ILE A 11 1.69 29.50 -22.07
CA ILE A 11 2.55 29.33 -20.89
C ILE A 11 1.71 28.66 -19.81
N SER A 12 1.66 27.33 -19.85
CA SER A 12 1.48 26.55 -18.62
C SER A 12 2.72 26.77 -17.75
N PRO A 13 2.53 26.93 -16.44
CA PRO A 13 3.18 25.95 -15.58
C PRO A 13 2.36 25.57 -14.34
N ALA A 14 2.55 24.31 -13.96
CA ALA A 14 2.45 23.81 -12.58
C ALA A 14 1.06 23.79 -11.91
N VAL A 15 0.30 22.74 -12.18
CA VAL A 15 -0.43 22.06 -11.09
C VAL A 15 0.61 21.30 -10.24
N SER A 16 1.39 22.05 -9.46
CA SER A 16 2.12 21.49 -8.34
C SER A 16 1.11 21.24 -7.22
N SER A 17 1.16 20.03 -6.66
CA SER A 17 0.40 19.58 -5.48
C SER A 17 -0.95 18.91 -5.75
N MET A 18 -0.91 17.73 -6.35
CA MET A 18 -1.91 16.67 -6.11
C MET A 18 -1.31 15.44 -5.40
N ALA A 19 -0.09 15.56 -4.86
CA ALA A 19 0.54 14.51 -4.06
C ALA A 19 -0.17 14.24 -2.71
N SER A 20 -1.18 15.05 -2.37
CA SER A 20 -1.98 14.88 -1.13
C SER A 20 -3.34 14.21 -1.34
N VAL A 21 -3.73 13.85 -2.56
CA VAL A 21 -4.98 13.07 -2.79
C VAL A 21 -4.70 11.56 -2.81
N THR A 22 -3.44 11.14 -2.75
CA THR A 22 -3.03 9.73 -2.73
C THR A 22 -2.97 9.13 -1.32
N THR A 23 -3.68 9.68 -0.34
CA THR A 23 -4.15 8.86 0.78
C THR A 23 -5.14 7.85 0.20
N ARG A 24 -4.56 6.77 -0.35
CA ARG A 24 -5.23 5.56 -0.80
C ARG A 24 -6.29 5.24 0.24
N LEU A 25 -7.48 4.88 -0.22
CA LEU A 25 -8.47 4.17 0.60
C LEU A 25 -7.79 2.87 1.07
N LYS A 26 -7.04 2.95 2.17
CA LYS A 26 -6.40 1.81 2.80
C LYS A 26 -7.53 1.05 3.44
N SER A 27 -7.68 -0.22 3.07
CA SER A 27 -8.74 -1.02 3.65
C SER A 27 -8.45 -1.21 5.14
N ASP A 28 -9.49 -1.28 5.97
CA ASP A 28 -9.34 -1.47 7.42
C ASP A 28 -8.46 -2.69 7.79
N ILE A 29 -8.46 -3.71 6.93
CA ILE A 29 -7.58 -4.89 7.06
C ILE A 29 -6.12 -4.55 6.76
N THR A 30 -5.85 -3.71 5.76
CA THR A 30 -4.49 -3.22 5.44
C THR A 30 -3.87 -2.52 6.64
N ASP A 31 -4.62 -1.64 7.28
CA ASP A 31 -4.11 -0.85 8.40
C ASP A 31 -3.80 -1.71 9.62
N ARG A 32 -4.68 -2.67 9.94
CA ARG A 32 -4.43 -3.65 11.02
C ARG A 32 -3.22 -4.53 10.74
N ILE A 33 -3.03 -4.98 9.51
CA ILE A 33 -1.84 -5.77 9.12
C ILE A 33 -0.59 -4.92 9.37
N PHE A 34 -0.55 -3.68 8.88
CA PHE A 34 0.61 -2.81 9.08
C PHE A 34 0.86 -2.47 10.55
N GLU A 35 -0.18 -2.17 11.32
CA GLU A 35 -0.07 -1.92 12.76
C GLU A 35 0.55 -3.13 13.48
N THR A 36 0.10 -4.33 13.14
CA THR A 36 0.60 -5.57 13.74
C THR A 36 2.06 -5.80 13.39
N VAL A 37 2.42 -5.79 12.10
CA VAL A 37 3.81 -6.00 11.64
C VAL A 37 4.76 -4.92 12.19
N ARG A 38 4.30 -3.67 12.31
CA ARG A 38 5.11 -2.58 12.91
C ARG A 38 5.38 -2.81 14.40
N ARG A 39 4.41 -3.35 15.13
CA ARG A 39 4.57 -3.64 16.57
C ARG A 39 5.48 -4.83 16.81
N THR A 40 5.34 -5.89 16.00
CA THR A 40 6.07 -7.16 16.19
C THR A 40 7.40 -7.21 15.44
N GLN A 41 7.62 -6.33 14.46
CA GLN A 41 8.73 -6.30 13.50
C GLN A 41 8.76 -7.50 12.53
N VAL A 42 8.46 -8.70 13.04
CA VAL A 42 8.29 -9.94 12.29
C VAL A 42 7.18 -10.76 12.95
N CYS A 43 6.21 -11.23 12.19
CA CYS A 43 5.13 -12.09 12.70
C CYS A 43 4.76 -13.18 11.69
N GLU A 44 4.01 -14.18 12.13
CA GLU A 44 3.49 -15.25 11.27
C GLU A 44 2.09 -14.90 10.73
N MET A 45 1.57 -15.71 9.81
CA MET A 45 0.23 -15.50 9.24
C MET A 45 -0.84 -15.62 10.33
N GLU A 46 -0.64 -16.54 11.26
CA GLU A 46 -1.50 -16.86 12.38
C GLU A 46 -1.67 -15.65 13.31
N ASP A 47 -0.58 -14.92 13.58
CA ASP A 47 -0.60 -13.68 14.36
C ASP A 47 -1.47 -12.60 13.68
N LEU A 48 -1.36 -12.48 12.36
CA LEU A 48 -2.14 -11.52 11.58
C LEU A 48 -3.62 -11.89 11.55
N VAL A 49 -3.94 -13.17 11.45
CA VAL A 49 -5.32 -13.68 11.47
C VAL A 49 -5.94 -13.43 12.84
N GLN A 50 -5.17 -13.61 13.92
CA GLN A 50 -5.62 -13.30 15.27
C GLN A 50 -5.83 -11.79 15.48
N ALA A 51 -4.92 -10.94 14.99
CA ALA A 51 -5.05 -9.49 15.07
C ALA A 51 -6.19 -8.95 14.19
N CYS A 52 -6.46 -9.62 13.06
CA CYS A 52 -7.52 -9.31 12.12
C CYS A 52 -8.75 -10.19 12.34
N SER A 53 -9.12 -10.50 13.59
CA SER A 53 -10.20 -11.44 13.96
C SER A 53 -11.59 -11.08 13.41
N SER A 54 -11.79 -9.86 12.91
CA SER A 54 -13.00 -9.43 12.20
C SER A 54 -13.08 -9.94 10.74
N TYR A 55 -12.00 -10.53 10.23
CA TYR A 55 -11.86 -11.01 8.86
C TYR A 55 -11.62 -12.52 8.84
N THR A 56 -11.99 -13.14 7.72
CA THR A 56 -11.68 -14.55 7.50
C THR A 56 -10.19 -14.73 7.19
N TRP A 57 -9.65 -15.92 7.48
CA TRP A 57 -8.27 -16.28 7.15
C TRP A 57 -7.93 -15.99 5.68
N ASN A 58 -8.85 -16.31 4.76
CA ASN A 58 -8.64 -16.08 3.33
C ASN A 58 -8.59 -14.59 2.96
N GLN A 59 -9.38 -13.74 3.63
CA GLN A 59 -9.32 -12.29 3.41
C GLN A 59 -7.98 -11.71 3.88
N VAL A 60 -7.49 -12.13 5.05
CA VAL A 60 -6.18 -11.74 5.56
C VAL A 60 -5.08 -12.23 4.63
N PHE A 61 -5.13 -13.49 4.21
CA PHE A 61 -4.16 -14.06 3.28
C PHE A 61 -4.11 -13.31 1.95
N LEU A 62 -5.26 -13.07 1.31
CA LEU A 62 -5.34 -12.34 0.04
C LEU A 62 -4.79 -10.92 0.15
N GLU A 63 -5.03 -10.26 1.28
CA GLU A 63 -4.52 -8.92 1.50
C GLU A 63 -3.01 -8.91 1.74
N VAL A 64 -2.47 -9.84 2.53
CA VAL A 64 -1.03 -10.01 2.73
C VAL A 64 -0.33 -10.35 1.40
N ASP A 65 -0.91 -11.24 0.61
CA ASP A 65 -0.39 -11.60 -0.72
C ASP A 65 -0.41 -10.40 -1.67
N ARG A 66 -1.50 -9.62 -1.68
CA ARG A 66 -1.58 -8.37 -2.45
C ARG A 66 -0.47 -7.39 -2.03
N LEU A 67 -0.30 -7.17 -0.73
CA LEU A 67 0.71 -6.25 -0.18
C LEU A 67 2.15 -6.71 -0.46
N SER A 68 2.39 -8.01 -0.39
CA SER A 68 3.66 -8.64 -0.75
C SER A 68 3.97 -8.41 -2.25
N ARG A 69 3.01 -8.67 -3.13
CA ARG A 69 3.14 -8.45 -4.58
C ARG A 69 3.35 -6.99 -4.96
N THR A 70 2.83 -6.05 -4.19
CA THR A 70 3.08 -4.60 -4.37
C THR A 70 4.37 -4.12 -3.71
N GLY A 71 5.12 -5.00 -3.04
CA GLY A 71 6.36 -4.67 -2.34
C GLY A 71 6.16 -3.86 -1.06
N GLU A 72 4.92 -3.79 -0.54
CA GLU A 72 4.63 -3.09 0.72
C GLU A 72 4.89 -3.98 1.94
N LEU A 73 4.96 -5.31 1.75
CA LEU A 73 5.38 -6.31 2.73
C LEU A 73 6.41 -7.27 2.11
N ARG A 74 7.12 -8.00 2.96
CA ARG A 74 7.97 -9.13 2.56
C ARG A 74 7.52 -10.40 3.27
N LEU A 75 7.45 -11.48 2.50
CA LEU A 75 7.28 -12.85 2.99
C LEU A 75 8.63 -13.55 3.00
N LEU A 76 9.04 -14.06 4.15
CA LEU A 76 10.25 -14.83 4.33
C LEU A 76 9.85 -16.29 4.62
N PRO A 77 10.26 -17.25 3.78
CA PRO A 77 9.98 -18.65 4.06
C PRO A 77 10.70 -19.08 5.34
N LYS A 78 9.97 -19.74 6.24
CA LYS A 78 10.49 -20.46 7.40
C LYS A 78 10.48 -21.97 7.12
N GLN A 79 10.97 -22.75 8.08
CA GLN A 79 10.87 -24.20 8.02
C GLN A 79 9.41 -24.66 8.17
N GLY A 80 9.08 -25.80 7.54
CA GLY A 80 7.75 -26.41 7.69
C GLY A 80 6.62 -25.75 6.91
N GLY A 81 6.92 -24.92 5.91
CA GLY A 81 5.89 -24.26 5.07
C GLY A 81 5.27 -23.01 5.71
N ILE A 82 5.81 -22.57 6.84
CA ILE A 82 5.42 -21.32 7.51
C ILE A 82 6.09 -20.15 6.80
N TYR A 83 5.40 -19.01 6.72
CA TYR A 83 5.96 -17.77 6.21
C TYR A 83 5.96 -16.71 7.30
N ALA A 84 7.10 -16.04 7.48
CA ALA A 84 7.18 -14.83 8.28
C ALA A 84 6.85 -13.60 7.43
N VAL A 85 6.06 -12.70 7.98
CA VAL A 85 5.67 -11.42 7.41
C VAL A 85 6.48 -10.31 8.07
N THR A 86 7.09 -9.44 7.27
CA THR A 86 7.84 -8.29 7.75
C THR A 86 7.69 -7.10 6.80
N LEU A 87 8.10 -5.91 7.26
CA LEU A 87 8.21 -4.75 6.39
C LEU A 87 9.41 -4.90 5.45
N PRO A 88 9.35 -4.31 4.24
CA PRO A 88 10.51 -4.20 3.39
C PRO A 88 11.62 -3.44 4.13
N ALA A 89 12.86 -3.95 4.06
CA ALA A 89 14.03 -3.16 4.48
C ALA A 89 14.10 -1.89 3.62
N ALA A 90 14.28 -0.74 4.29
CA ALA A 90 14.46 0.57 3.66
C ALA A 90 15.75 0.64 2.84
#